data_AF-A0A969N7W1-F1
#
_entry.id   AF-A0A969N7W1-F1
#
_cell.length_a   1.000
_cell.length_b   1.000
_cell.length_c   1.000
_cell.angle_alpha   90.00
_cell.angle_beta   90.00
_cell.angle_gamma   90.00
#
_symmetry.space_group_name_H-M   'P 1'
#
loop_
_entity.id
_entity.type
_entity.pdbx_description
1 polymer ?
#
loop_
_entity_poly.entity_id
_entity_poly.type
_entity_poly.pdbx_seq_one_letter_code
_entity_poly.pdbx_strand_id
1 'polypeptide(L)'
;MGYFRNFDENEYEASLEVYYKKMYNSIDYVDHAQLLLNEKLEGELRFGDAYSYGVEFLLKKQTGRFTGWLSYTYSRVFREIPEINNGKNIRPTTINHMIFQ
;
A
#
# COMPACT_ATOMS: atom_id res chain seq x y z
N MET A 1 7.08 12.44 -1.11
CA MET A 1 7.12 13.90 -0.84
C MET A 1 6.00 14.19 0.14
N GLY A 2 6.25 14.99 1.16
CA GLY A 2 5.23 15.26 2.19
C GLY A 2 5.18 16.73 2.58
N TYR A 3 4.02 17.15 3.04
CA TYR A 3 3.76 18.45 3.63
C TYR A 3 3.18 18.24 5.03
N PHE A 4 3.75 18.94 6.01
CA PHE A 4 3.30 18.90 7.39
C PHE A 4 3.13 20.32 7.89
N ARG A 5 2.03 20.60 8.58
CA ARG A 5 1.81 21.92 9.18
C ARG A 5 0.95 21.85 10.42
N ASN A 6 1.39 22.63 11.42
CA ASN A 6 0.65 22.90 12.63
C ASN A 6 0.04 24.30 12.58
N PHE A 7 -1.14 24.45 13.17
CA PHE A 7 -1.89 25.69 13.21
C PHE A 7 -2.49 25.90 14.61
N ASP A 8 -2.81 27.15 14.92
CA ASP A 8 -3.52 27.53 16.15
C ASP A 8 -2.77 27.06 17.42
N GLU A 9 -1.52 27.53 17.57
CA GLU A 9 -0.63 27.15 18.68
C GLU A 9 -0.38 25.63 18.84
N ASN A 10 -0.46 24.87 17.74
CA ASN A 10 -0.42 23.40 17.69
C ASN A 10 -1.69 22.69 18.20
N GLU A 11 -2.83 23.38 18.25
CA GLU A 11 -4.13 22.73 18.48
C GLU A 11 -4.47 21.76 17.33
N TYR A 12 -4.10 22.12 16.10
CA TYR A 12 -4.33 21.31 14.90
C TYR A 12 -3.02 20.94 14.22
N GLU A 13 -2.91 19.66 13.87
CA GLU A 13 -1.83 19.12 13.06
C GLU A 13 -2.43 18.54 11.78
N ALA A 14 -1.86 18.90 10.62
CA ALA A 14 -2.25 18.35 9.34
C ALA A 14 -1.01 17.85 8.59
N SER A 15 -1.10 16.64 8.05
CA SER A 15 -0.08 16.09 7.16
C SER A 15 -0.70 15.55 5.87
N LEU A 16 0.05 15.72 4.79
CA LEU A 16 -0.23 15.16 3.48
C LEU A 16 1.05 14.55 2.94
N GLU A 17 1.06 13.26 2.69
CA GLU A 17 2.19 12.57 2.08
C GLU A 17 1.77 11.92 0.77
N VAL A 18 2.61 12.02 -0.25
CA VAL A 18 2.48 11.28 -1.50
C VAL A 18 3.72 10.43 -1.72
N TYR A 19 3.51 9.21 -2.19
CA TYR A 19 4.60 8.30 -2.48
C TYR A 19 4.40 7.59 -3.82
N TYR A 20 5.53 7.18 -4.38
CA TYR A 20 5.62 6.35 -5.57
C TYR A 20 6.73 5.33 -5.33
N LYS A 21 6.41 4.04 -5.42
CA LYS A 21 7.33 2.95 -5.13
C LYS A 21 7.36 1.99 -6.32
N LYS A 22 8.55 1.68 -6.82
CA LYS A 22 8.77 0.58 -7.77
C LYS A 22 9.38 -0.59 -7.01
N MET A 23 8.81 -1.76 -7.19
CA MET A 23 9.25 -3.02 -6.60
C MET A 23 9.59 -3.94 -7.76
N TYR A 24 10.88 -4.23 -7.89
CA TYR A 24 11.37 -5.17 -8.88
C TYR A 24 11.57 -6.51 -8.19
N ASN A 25 11.26 -7.61 -8.89
CA ASN A 25 11.62 -8.95 -8.43
C ASN A 25 10.96 -9.39 -7.10
N SER A 26 9.69 -9.00 -6.86
CA SER A 26 8.97 -9.39 -5.63
C SER A 26 8.69 -10.89 -5.65
N ILE A 27 9.29 -11.64 -4.70
CA ILE A 27 9.09 -13.09 -4.55
C ILE A 27 7.80 -13.28 -3.73
N ASP A 28 6.69 -13.59 -4.39
CA ASP A 28 5.47 -14.06 -3.71
C ASP A 28 5.73 -15.52 -3.26
N TYR A 29 5.99 -15.71 -1.97
CA TYR A 29 6.02 -17.04 -1.38
C TYR A 29 4.58 -17.54 -1.23
N VAL A 30 4.23 -18.62 -1.92
CA VAL A 30 2.96 -19.32 -1.71
C VAL A 30 2.99 -19.91 -0.31
N ASP A 31 2.32 -19.23 0.63
CA ASP A 31 2.17 -19.75 1.98
C ASP A 31 1.11 -20.86 1.97
N HIS A 32 1.41 -21.97 2.65
CA HIS A 32 0.62 -23.22 2.81
C HIS A 32 0.80 -24.32 1.75
N ALA A 33 2.04 -24.76 1.52
CA ALA A 33 2.26 -26.15 1.16
C ALA A 33 1.93 -27.05 2.37
N GLN A 34 0.78 -27.72 2.37
CA GLN A 34 0.67 -28.98 3.09
C GLN A 34 1.69 -29.93 2.45
N LEU A 35 2.81 -30.10 3.15
CA LEU A 35 3.98 -30.94 2.83
C LEU A 35 3.63 -32.45 2.85
N LEU A 36 2.55 -32.85 2.20
CA LEU A 36 2.14 -34.24 2.08
C LEU A 36 1.81 -34.51 0.61
N LEU A 37 2.85 -34.93 -0.11
CA LEU A 37 2.75 -35.81 -1.27
C LEU A 37 2.35 -35.19 -2.63
N ASN A 38 3.21 -34.33 -3.20
CA ASN A 38 3.22 -34.14 -4.66
C ASN A 38 4.62 -33.78 -5.18
N GLU A 39 5.32 -34.73 -5.82
CA GLU A 39 6.68 -34.60 -6.40
C GLU A 39 6.73 -33.79 -7.72
N LYS A 40 5.85 -32.79 -7.87
CA LYS A 40 5.81 -31.89 -9.05
C LYS A 40 5.60 -30.43 -8.67
N LEU A 41 6.06 -30.01 -7.50
CA LEU A 41 5.97 -28.62 -7.04
C LEU A 41 7.24 -27.81 -7.32
N GLU A 42 7.97 -28.15 -8.39
CA GLU A 42 9.05 -27.32 -8.93
C GLU A 42 8.49 -26.42 -10.02
N GLY A 43 8.19 -25.17 -9.66
CA GLY A 43 8.09 -24.10 -10.64
C GLY A 43 6.75 -23.39 -10.70
N GLU A 44 6.50 -22.50 -9.75
CA GLU A 44 5.90 -21.20 -10.06
C GLU A 44 6.50 -20.14 -9.12
N LEU A 45 7.84 -19.99 -9.17
CA LEU A 45 8.45 -18.74 -8.71
C LEU A 45 8.04 -17.65 -9.71
N ARG A 46 6.92 -16.98 -9.44
CA ARG A 46 6.44 -15.91 -10.30
C ARG A 46 7.20 -14.63 -9.98
N PHE A 47 8.21 -14.34 -10.79
CA PHE A 47 8.86 -13.03 -10.78
C PHE A 47 7.92 -12.02 -11.42
N GLY A 48 7.44 -11.05 -10.64
CA GLY A 48 6.61 -9.97 -11.12
C GLY A 48 7.19 -8.62 -10.71
N ASP A 49 7.19 -7.68 -11.65
CA ASP A 49 7.44 -6.29 -11.34
C ASP A 49 6.14 -5.65 -10.85
N ALA A 50 6.24 -4.79 -9.85
CA ALA A 50 5.12 -4.05 -9.32
C ALA A 50 5.49 -2.59 -9.13
N TYR A 51 4.52 -1.71 -9.34
CA TYR A 51 4.65 -0.32 -8.93
C TYR A 51 3.42 0.10 -8.15
N SER A 52 3.62 0.95 -7.16
CA SER A 52 2.54 1.50 -6.36
C SER A 52 2.69 3.01 -6.23
N TYR A 53 1.55 3.68 -6.12
CA TYR A 53 1.49 5.07 -5.76
C TYR A 53 0.35 5.31 -4.78
N GLY A 54 0.49 6.32 -3.95
CA GLY A 54 -0.52 6.62 -2.97
C GLY A 54 -0.38 8.02 -2.38
N VAL A 55 -1.42 8.38 -1.66
CA VAL A 55 -1.53 9.60 -0.87
C VAL A 55 -2.06 9.25 0.51
N GLU A 56 -1.47 9.85 1.53
CA GLU A 56 -1.86 9.70 2.92
C GLU A 56 -2.14 11.08 3.49
N PHE A 57 -3.25 11.20 4.19
CA PHE A 57 -3.68 12.44 4.82
C PHE A 57 -3.96 12.16 6.30
N LEU A 58 -3.44 13.02 7.17
CA LEU A 58 -3.74 13.02 8.59
C LEU A 58 -4.22 14.40 9.00
N LEU A 59 -5.32 14.44 9.74
CA LEU A 59 -5.76 15.63 10.46
C LEU A 59 -5.95 15.24 11.91
N LYS A 60 -5.33 16.00 12.82
CA LYS A 60 -5.36 15.71 14.25
C LYS A 60 -5.65 16.99 15.02
N LYS A 61 -6.56 16.87 15.99
CA LYS A 61 -6.90 17.92 16.94
C LYS A 61 -6.49 17.48 18.34
N GLN A 62 -5.61 18.24 18.98
CA GLN A 62 -4.99 17.86 20.26
C GLN A 62 -5.60 18.53 21.49
N THR A 63 -6.20 19.72 21.35
CA THR A 63 -6.69 20.52 22.48
C THR A 63 -8.16 20.92 22.33
N GLY A 64 -8.80 21.28 23.45
CA GLY A 64 -10.21 21.69 23.50
C GLY A 64 -11.17 20.60 23.97
N ARG A 65 -12.48 20.86 23.84
CA ARG A 65 -13.55 19.96 24.30
C ARG A 65 -13.76 18.72 23.42
N PHE A 66 -13.22 18.74 22.20
CA PHE A 66 -13.28 17.64 21.24
C PHE A 66 -11.86 17.41 20.73
N THR A 67 -11.32 16.24 21.01
CA THR A 67 -10.00 15.79 20.56
C THR A 67 -10.17 14.54 19.72
N GLY A 68 -9.26 14.32 18.79
CA GLY A 68 -9.34 13.18 17.90
C GLY A 68 -8.45 13.33 16.68
N TRP A 69 -8.44 12.29 15.86
CA TRP A 69 -7.69 12.29 14.62
C TRP A 69 -8.43 11.52 13.53
N LEU A 70 -8.23 11.98 12.31
CA LEU A 70 -8.74 11.40 11.09
C LEU A 70 -7.57 11.12 10.17
N SER A 71 -7.39 9.86 9.80
CA SER A 71 -6.40 9.43 8.82
C SER A 71 -7.09 8.79 7.62
N TYR A 72 -6.63 9.14 6.43
CA TYR A 72 -7.10 8.56 5.18
C TYR A 72 -5.92 8.22 4.28
N THR A 73 -5.86 6.96 3.86
CA THR A 73 -4.86 6.45 2.93
C THR A 73 -5.55 5.96 1.67
N TYR A 74 -5.14 6.52 0.54
CA TYR A 74 -5.50 6.05 -0.78
C TYR A 74 -4.24 5.55 -1.49
N SER A 75 -4.23 4.29 -1.92
CA SER A 75 -3.12 3.78 -2.72
C SER A 75 -3.58 2.85 -3.82
N ARG A 76 -2.80 2.79 -4.89
CA ARG A 76 -3.01 1.87 -5.99
C ARG A 76 -1.72 1.15 -6.31
N VAL A 77 -1.82 -0.17 -6.42
CA VAL A 77 -0.73 -1.09 -6.73
C VAL A 77 -1.02 -1.72 -8.07
N PHE A 78 -0.02 -1.77 -8.94
CA PHE A 78 -0.06 -2.42 -10.24
C PHE A 78 0.96 -3.53 -10.22
N ARG A 79 0.54 -4.72 -10.63
CA ARG A 79 1.42 -5.89 -10.74
C ARG A 79 1.46 -6.33 -12.19
N GLU A 80 2.66 -6.55 -12.69
CA GLU A 80 2.94 -7.11 -14.02
C GLU A 80 3.39 -8.56 -13.82
N ILE A 81 2.58 -9.51 -14.30
CA ILE A 81 2.93 -10.94 -14.30
C ILE A 81 3.30 -11.30 -15.74
N PRO A 82 4.60 -11.46 -16.07
CA PRO A 82 5.03 -11.69 -17.45
C PRO A 82 4.48 -13.01 -18.03
N GLU A 83 4.22 -14.00 -17.18
CA GLU A 83 3.92 -15.38 -17.55
C GLU A 83 2.53 -15.65 -18.15
N ILE A 84 1.54 -14.75 -17.98
CA ILE A 84 0.13 -15.08 -18.34
C ILE A 84 -0.30 -14.56 -19.72
N ASN A 85 0.35 -13.58 -20.35
CA ASN A 85 -0.17 -13.03 -21.62
C ASN A 85 0.82 -12.14 -22.39
N ASN A 86 1.95 -12.67 -22.89
CA ASN A 86 2.89 -11.94 -23.75
C ASN A 86 3.33 -10.55 -23.18
N GLY A 87 3.47 -10.46 -21.85
CA GLY A 87 3.94 -9.25 -21.16
C GLY A 87 2.92 -8.12 -20.96
N LYS A 88 1.60 -8.33 -21.10
CA LYS A 88 0.61 -7.22 -21.09
C LYS A 88 -0.53 -7.29 -20.06
N ASN A 89 -0.49 -8.18 -19.08
CA ASN A 89 -1.58 -8.24 -18.10
C ASN A 89 -1.21 -7.50 -16.81
N ILE A 90 -1.58 -6.22 -16.75
CA ILE A 90 -1.42 -5.36 -15.57
C ILE A 90 -2.68 -5.51 -14.72
N ARG A 91 -2.54 -5.98 -13.48
CA ARG A 91 -3.67 -6.08 -12.54
C ARG A 91 -3.61 -4.94 -11.52
N PRO A 92 -4.47 -3.91 -11.62
CA PRO A 92 -4.54 -2.84 -10.63
C PRO A 92 -5.32 -3.30 -9.39
N THR A 93 -4.74 -3.09 -8.21
CA THR A 93 -5.38 -3.25 -6.90
C THR A 93 -5.45 -1.88 -6.24
N THR A 94 -6.64 -1.47 -5.80
CA THR A 94 -6.84 -0.18 -5.12
C THR A 94 -7.08 -0.44 -3.63
N ILE A 95 -6.37 0.28 -2.77
CA ILE A 95 -6.52 0.25 -1.32
C ILE A 95 -7.08 1.61 -0.90
N ASN A 96 -8.24 1.58 -0.24
CA ASN A 96 -8.88 2.72 0.38
C ASN A 96 -9.02 2.38 1.86
N HIS A 97 -8.37 3.15 2.73
CA HIS A 97 -8.46 2.92 4.16
C HIS A 97 -8.68 4.24 4.90
N MET A 98 -9.65 4.26 5.81
CA MET A 98 -9.99 5.41 6.63
C MET A 98 -10.03 4.96 8.09
N ILE A 99 -9.37 5.71 8.96
CA ILE A 99 -9.37 5.48 10.40
C ILE A 99 -9.70 6.80 11.09
N PHE A 100 -10.60 6.77 12.06
CA PHE A 100 -10.91 7.91 12.93
C PHE A 100 -11.03 7.46 14.38
N GLN A 101 -10.54 8.27 15.31
CA GLN A 101 -10.67 8.09 16.76
C GLN A 101 -10.84 9.44 17.46
#